data_AF-A0A0C3CW35-F1
#
_entry.id   AF-A0A0C3CW35-F1
#
_cell.length_a   1.000
_cell.length_b   1.000
_cell.length_c   1.000
_cell.angle_alpha   90.00
_cell.angle_beta   90.00
_cell.angle_gamma   90.00
#
_symmetry.space_group_name_H-M   'P 1'
#
loop_
_entity.id
_entity.type
_entity.pdbx_description
1 polymer ?
#
loop_
_entity_poly.entity_id
_entity_poly.type
_entity_poly.pdbx_seq_one_letter_code
_entity_poly.pdbx_strand_id
1 'polypeptide(L)'
;DVLAFHIRGQNAAFIVRRMEKQFSFEFFELSPTNKAVISTKGRLRRYFPGPAISVSEERMMDPSFRNALVQLVTSLDVQTPPEAWPVVSNTESDTIQARDTVHPKFVTEMFFGILRGLGKPLDVHRIEKCTRDDVLWDGAVNPWRRSPFWLLLRVAFQTTLVTGEGRDHTHYKSFMIFLMARVLQQSLDTSISSELLFVMSAKISRRLLKLG
;
A
#
# COMPACT_ATOMS: atom_id res chain seq x y z
N ASP A 1 -3.20 -15.62 -10.95
CA ASP A 1 -4.16 -14.67 -10.34
C ASP A 1 -3.51 -13.83 -9.25
N VAL A 2 -3.89 -12.55 -9.14
CA VAL A 2 -3.35 -11.59 -8.17
C VAL A 2 -4.51 -10.83 -7.52
N LEU A 3 -4.53 -10.77 -6.19
CA LEU A 3 -5.50 -10.01 -5.39
C LEU A 3 -4.75 -9.02 -4.48
N ALA A 4 -5.16 -7.76 -4.47
CA ALA A 4 -4.57 -6.74 -3.61
C ALA A 4 -5.60 -6.26 -2.59
N PHE A 5 -5.28 -6.40 -1.30
CA PHE A 5 -6.16 -6.07 -0.19
C PHE A 5 -5.68 -4.79 0.50
N HIS A 6 -6.55 -3.79 0.56
CA HIS A 6 -6.35 -2.60 1.37
C HIS A 6 -7.03 -2.81 2.72
N ILE A 7 -6.25 -2.86 3.79
CA ILE A 7 -6.76 -3.00 5.16
C ILE A 7 -6.76 -1.62 5.82
N ARG A 8 -7.87 -0.91 5.64
CA ARG A 8 -8.01 0.51 5.97
C ARG A 8 -7.79 0.77 7.45
N GLY A 9 -8.40 -0.06 8.30
CA GLY A 9 -8.27 0.02 9.75
C GLY A 9 -6.85 -0.21 10.26
N GLN A 10 -5.91 -0.68 9.44
CA GLN A 10 -4.57 -1.03 9.89
C GLN A 10 -3.46 -0.27 9.15
N ASN A 11 -3.77 0.74 8.33
CA ASN A 11 -2.77 1.44 7.52
C ASN A 11 -1.84 0.47 6.74
N ALA A 12 -2.39 -0.65 6.29
CA ALA A 12 -1.62 -1.74 5.72
C ALA A 12 -2.30 -2.31 4.49
N ALA A 13 -1.52 -3.04 3.71
CA ALA A 13 -2.03 -3.84 2.63
C ALA A 13 -1.28 -5.16 2.56
N PHE A 14 -1.89 -6.10 1.87
CA PHE A 14 -1.19 -7.28 1.41
C PHE A 14 -1.65 -7.68 0.02
N ILE A 15 -0.76 -8.36 -0.71
CA ILE A 15 -1.06 -8.91 -2.03
C ILE A 15 -1.01 -10.43 -1.92
N VAL A 16 -2.04 -11.09 -2.46
CA VAL A 16 -2.10 -12.55 -2.60
C VAL A 16 -1.86 -12.91 -4.05
N ARG A 17 -0.89 -13.78 -4.32
CA ARG A 17 -0.65 -14.30 -5.67
C ARG A 17 -0.74 -15.80 -5.69
N ARG A 18 -1.46 -16.34 -6.67
CA ARG A 18 -1.44 -17.77 -6.96
C ARG A 18 -0.16 -18.11 -7.72
N MET A 19 0.61 -19.03 -7.18
CA MET A 19 1.72 -19.72 -7.81
C MET A 19 1.28 -21.18 -8.08
N GLU A 20 2.11 -22.00 -8.73
CA GLU A 20 1.70 -23.34 -9.19
C GLU A 20 1.06 -24.22 -8.11
N LYS A 21 1.66 -24.33 -6.92
CA LYS A 21 1.19 -25.20 -5.81
C LYS A 21 1.08 -24.46 -4.47
N GLN A 22 1.12 -23.14 -4.51
CA GLN A 22 1.14 -22.30 -3.32
C GLN A 22 0.61 -20.90 -3.61
N PHE A 23 0.30 -20.17 -2.54
CA PHE A 23 -0.13 -18.79 -2.58
C PHE A 23 0.88 -17.92 -1.84
N SER A 24 1.39 -16.87 -2.47
CA SER A 24 2.20 -15.87 -1.78
C SER A 24 1.31 -14.86 -1.07
N PHE A 25 1.68 -14.46 0.13
CA PHE A 25 1.11 -13.36 0.90
C PHE A 25 2.22 -12.34 1.14
N GLU A 26 2.08 -11.15 0.56
CA GLU A 26 3.10 -10.09 0.54
C GLU A 26 2.59 -8.87 1.32
N PHE A 27 3.15 -8.59 2.49
CA PHE A 27 2.63 -7.59 3.44
C PHE A 27 3.41 -6.28 3.41
N PHE A 28 2.74 -5.14 3.58
CA PHE A 28 3.41 -3.85 3.72
C PHE A 28 2.53 -2.76 4.34
N GLU A 29 3.18 -1.82 5.01
CA GLU A 29 2.58 -0.57 5.50
C GLU A 29 2.31 0.40 4.33
N LEU A 30 1.19 1.12 4.35
CA LEU A 30 0.86 2.07 3.27
C LEU A 30 1.34 3.50 3.56
N SER A 31 1.10 4.04 4.74
CA SER A 31 1.45 5.41 5.10
C SER A 31 2.54 5.42 6.17
N PRO A 32 3.63 6.18 6.01
CA PRO A 32 4.66 6.28 7.03
C PRO A 32 4.22 7.19 8.18
N THR A 33 4.85 7.00 9.34
CA THR A 33 4.68 7.89 10.49
C THR A 33 5.15 9.31 10.19
N ASN A 34 4.55 10.30 10.88
CA ASN A 34 4.97 11.70 10.82
C ASN A 34 6.44 11.86 11.15
N LYS A 35 6.91 11.14 12.19
CA LYS A 35 8.31 11.15 12.59
C LYS A 35 9.22 10.71 11.44
N ALA A 36 8.85 9.66 10.70
CA ALA A 36 9.64 9.22 9.55
C ALA A 36 9.66 10.25 8.42
N VAL A 37 8.54 10.94 8.18
CA VAL A 37 8.44 12.00 7.17
C VAL A 37 9.32 13.20 7.55
N ILE A 38 9.17 13.72 8.77
CA ILE A 38 9.86 14.93 9.25
C ILE A 38 11.37 14.69 9.43
N SER A 39 11.76 13.52 9.96
CA SER A 39 13.18 13.25 10.25
C SER A 39 14.00 12.92 8.99
N THR A 40 13.35 12.59 7.88
CA THR A 40 14.06 12.24 6.64
C THR A 40 14.60 13.49 5.94
N LYS A 41 15.93 13.58 5.83
CA LYS A 41 16.58 14.52 4.90
C LYS A 41 16.39 14.03 3.45
N GLY A 42 15.73 14.84 2.61
CA GLY A 42 15.53 14.53 1.19
C GLY A 42 14.23 13.77 0.90
N ARG A 43 14.32 12.53 0.39
CA ARG A 43 13.14 11.72 0.01
C ARG A 43 13.08 10.46 0.88
N LEU A 44 11.94 10.21 1.52
CA LEU A 44 11.69 8.98 2.28
C LEU A 44 11.58 7.79 1.33
N ARG A 45 12.63 6.96 1.31
CA ARG A 45 12.71 5.73 0.50
C ARG A 45 12.09 4.59 1.29
N ARG A 46 11.16 3.87 0.66
CA ARG A 46 10.47 2.71 1.24
C ARG A 46 10.47 1.56 0.23
N TYR A 47 10.49 0.34 0.73
CA TYR A 47 10.58 -0.88 -0.07
C TYR A 47 9.27 -1.67 0.01
N PHE A 48 8.84 -2.21 -1.13
CA PHE A 48 7.56 -2.90 -1.26
C PHE A 48 7.68 -4.13 -2.16
N PRO A 49 7.00 -5.25 -1.84
CA PRO A 49 6.36 -5.49 -0.55
C PRO A 49 7.41 -5.64 0.57
N GLY A 50 6.94 -5.70 1.80
CA GLY A 50 7.75 -6.02 2.97
C GLY A 50 7.99 -7.53 3.08
N PRO A 51 7.75 -8.14 4.26
CA PRO A 51 7.82 -9.58 4.43
C PRO A 51 6.80 -10.34 3.58
N ALA A 52 7.15 -11.55 3.14
CA ALA A 52 6.26 -12.42 2.40
C ALA A 52 6.32 -13.87 2.89
N ILE A 53 5.19 -14.58 2.78
CA ILE A 53 5.03 -15.99 3.17
C ILE A 53 4.32 -16.74 2.04
N SER A 54 4.74 -17.97 1.77
CA SER A 54 3.99 -18.91 0.93
C SER A 54 3.16 -19.87 1.78
N VAL A 55 1.89 -20.03 1.43
CA VAL A 55 0.97 -21.03 2.01
C VAL A 55 0.64 -22.07 0.93
N SER A 56 0.62 -23.37 1.27
CA SER A 56 0.34 -24.42 0.29
C SER A 56 -1.07 -24.31 -0.30
N GLU A 57 -1.24 -24.77 -1.53
CA GLU A 57 -2.56 -24.83 -2.16
C GLU A 57 -3.52 -25.71 -1.36
N GLU A 58 -3.07 -26.86 -0.85
CA GLU A 58 -3.86 -27.74 0.02
C GLU A 58 -4.49 -26.99 1.19
N ARG A 59 -3.70 -26.19 1.92
CA ARG A 59 -4.17 -25.39 3.06
C ARG A 59 -5.12 -24.28 2.60
N MET A 60 -4.84 -23.65 1.46
CA MET A 60 -5.74 -22.65 0.88
C MET A 60 -7.06 -23.23 0.37
N MET A 61 -7.11 -24.51 0.01
CA MET A 61 -8.32 -25.17 -0.43
C MET A 61 -9.20 -25.63 0.74
N ASP A 62 -8.63 -25.84 1.93
CA ASP A 62 -9.35 -26.10 3.17
C ASP A 62 -10.38 -24.98 3.45
N PRO A 63 -11.70 -25.29 3.43
CA PRO A 63 -12.74 -24.31 3.72
C PRO A 63 -12.62 -23.70 5.12
N SER A 64 -12.17 -24.47 6.12
CA SER A 64 -12.05 -23.99 7.50
C SER A 64 -10.98 -22.91 7.60
N PHE A 65 -9.83 -23.14 6.97
CA PHE A 65 -8.76 -22.16 6.87
C PHE A 65 -9.22 -20.89 6.14
N ARG A 66 -9.89 -21.03 4.98
CA ARG A 66 -10.40 -19.88 4.22
C ARG A 66 -11.42 -19.06 5.01
N ASN A 67 -12.33 -19.72 5.72
CA ASN A 67 -13.34 -19.04 6.54
C ASN A 67 -12.67 -18.22 7.66
N ALA A 68 -11.71 -18.81 8.37
CA ALA A 68 -10.95 -18.10 9.40
C ALA A 68 -10.14 -16.92 8.82
N LEU A 69 -9.51 -17.12 7.66
CA LEU A 69 -8.77 -16.08 6.96
C LEU A 69 -9.67 -14.89 6.57
N VAL A 70 -10.84 -15.17 5.98
CA VAL A 70 -11.81 -14.14 5.57
C VAL A 70 -12.34 -13.39 6.80
N GLN A 71 -12.68 -14.10 7.87
CA GLN A 71 -13.12 -13.48 9.13
C GLN A 71 -12.04 -12.57 9.70
N LEU A 72 -10.79 -13.03 9.79
CA LEU A 72 -9.67 -12.22 10.28
C LEU A 72 -9.48 -10.95 9.44
N VAL A 73 -9.37 -11.09 8.12
CA VAL A 73 -9.14 -9.96 7.21
C VAL A 73 -10.29 -8.95 7.26
N THR A 74 -11.54 -9.44 7.30
CA THR A 74 -12.73 -8.58 7.40
C THR A 74 -12.74 -7.81 8.72
N SER A 75 -12.48 -8.48 9.84
CA SER A 75 -12.41 -7.83 11.15
C SER A 75 -11.32 -6.75 11.20
N LEU A 76 -10.14 -7.03 10.66
CA LEU A 76 -9.03 -6.07 10.62
C LEU A 76 -9.31 -4.85 9.72
N ASP A 77 -10.09 -5.00 8.65
CA ASP A 77 -10.46 -3.87 7.79
C ASP A 77 -11.55 -2.98 8.43
N VAL A 78 -12.53 -3.59 9.11
CA VAL A 78 -13.66 -2.88 9.73
C VAL A 78 -13.28 -2.26 11.07
N GLN A 79 -12.48 -2.94 11.89
CA GLN A 79 -12.16 -2.53 13.25
C GLN A 79 -10.68 -2.19 13.38
N THR A 80 -10.39 -1.06 14.05
CA THR A 80 -9.03 -0.67 14.42
C THR A 80 -8.86 -0.85 15.93
N PRO A 81 -8.09 -1.85 16.39
CA PRO A 81 -7.87 -2.05 17.81
C PRO A 81 -7.25 -0.80 18.46
N PRO A 82 -7.66 -0.41 19.69
CA PRO A 82 -7.12 0.76 20.39
C PRO A 82 -5.58 0.78 20.44
N GLU A 83 -4.95 -0.38 20.56
CA GLU A 83 -3.50 -0.54 20.65
C GLU A 83 -2.78 -0.23 19.33
N ALA A 84 -3.50 -0.18 18.20
CA ALA A 84 -2.94 0.23 16.91
C ALA A 84 -2.80 1.76 16.82
N TRP A 85 -3.52 2.51 17.65
CA TRP A 85 -3.46 3.96 17.63
C TRP A 85 -2.16 4.46 18.28
N PRO A 86 -1.49 5.44 17.68
CA PRO A 86 -0.33 6.06 18.28
C PRO A 86 -0.75 6.79 19.55
N VAL A 87 -0.25 6.33 20.71
CA VAL A 87 -0.43 7.03 21.99
C VAL A 87 0.62 8.14 22.05
N VAL A 88 0.17 9.39 21.99
CA VAL A 88 1.03 10.54 22.26
C VAL A 88 0.71 11.01 23.67
N SER A 89 1.57 10.69 24.64
CA SER A 89 1.47 11.27 25.98
C SER A 89 1.97 12.72 25.91
N ASN A 90 1.06 13.69 25.96
CA ASN A 90 1.44 15.06 26.25
C ASN A 90 1.47 15.23 27.77
N THR A 91 2.55 15.78 28.30
CA THR A 91 2.84 15.97 29.73
C THR A 91 1.81 16.79 30.53
N GLU A 92 0.70 17.21 29.94
CA GLU A 92 -0.36 17.97 30.61
C GLU A 92 -1.79 17.44 30.38
N SER A 93 -1.97 16.39 29.58
CA SER A 93 -3.22 15.61 29.55
C SER A 93 -3.09 14.39 28.64
N ASP A 94 -3.57 13.24 29.10
CA ASP A 94 -3.72 12.00 28.32
C ASP A 94 -4.84 12.13 27.27
N THR A 95 -4.70 13.07 26.33
CA THR A 95 -5.57 13.14 25.15
C THR A 95 -4.91 12.40 24.01
N ILE A 96 -5.58 11.37 23.47
CA ILE A 96 -5.21 10.68 22.24
C ILE A 96 -5.24 11.71 21.10
N GLN A 97 -4.09 12.33 20.81
CA GLN A 97 -3.97 13.16 19.63
C GLN A 97 -3.75 12.23 18.43
N ALA A 98 -4.83 11.95 17.70
CA ALA A 98 -4.87 11.19 16.45
C ALA A 98 -4.17 11.94 15.29
N ARG A 99 -2.91 12.36 15.49
CA ARG A 99 -2.14 13.11 14.50
C ARG A 99 -1.22 12.23 13.66
N ASP A 100 -0.89 11.03 14.14
CA ASP A 100 0.01 10.11 13.45
C ASP A 100 -0.73 8.90 12.84
N THR A 101 -0.05 8.14 11.99
CA THR A 101 -0.62 6.98 11.30
C THR A 101 -0.88 5.81 12.24
N VAL A 102 -1.97 5.09 12.01
CA VAL A 102 -2.24 3.80 12.67
C VAL A 102 -1.07 2.85 12.44
N HIS A 103 -0.64 2.16 13.50
CA HIS A 103 0.45 1.20 13.43
C HIS A 103 -0.02 -0.08 12.72
N PRO A 104 0.70 -0.57 11.69
CA PRO A 104 0.25 -1.69 10.86
C PRO A 104 0.41 -3.07 11.50
N LYS A 105 0.70 -3.15 12.80
CA LYS A 105 1.21 -4.36 13.49
C LYS A 105 0.28 -5.55 13.36
N PHE A 106 -1.03 -5.34 13.38
CA PHE A 106 -1.98 -6.45 13.30
C PHE A 106 -1.97 -7.13 11.92
N VAL A 107 -1.56 -6.42 10.87
CA VAL A 107 -1.39 -6.99 9.52
C VAL A 107 0.05 -7.41 9.28
N THR A 108 1.02 -6.51 9.52
CA THR A 108 2.43 -6.74 9.16
C THR A 108 3.18 -7.65 10.12
N GLU A 109 2.68 -7.83 11.35
CA GLU A 109 3.34 -8.63 12.39
C GLU A 109 2.45 -9.78 12.87
N MET A 110 1.24 -9.51 13.37
CA MET A 110 0.35 -10.56 13.92
C MET A 110 -0.15 -11.49 12.82
N PHE A 111 -0.82 -10.96 11.80
CA PHE A 111 -1.34 -11.78 10.70
C PHE A 111 -0.21 -12.46 9.93
N PHE A 112 0.88 -11.74 9.63
CA PHE A 112 2.10 -12.33 9.12
C PHE A 112 2.61 -13.49 10.01
N GLY A 113 2.66 -13.29 11.33
CA GLY A 113 3.11 -14.29 12.30
C GLY A 113 2.24 -15.56 12.32
N ILE A 114 0.92 -15.40 12.24
CA ILE A 114 -0.02 -16.51 12.11
C ILE A 114 0.30 -17.32 10.84
N LEU A 115 0.44 -16.65 9.69
CA LEU A 115 0.77 -17.33 8.44
C LEU A 115 2.15 -17.96 8.47
N ARG A 116 3.11 -17.39 9.21
CA ARG A 116 4.46 -17.92 9.33
C ARG A 116 4.47 -19.30 9.99
N GLY A 117 3.57 -19.54 10.94
CA GLY A 117 3.39 -20.87 11.56
C GLY A 117 2.70 -21.89 10.65
N LEU A 118 2.02 -21.42 9.59
CA LEU A 118 1.24 -22.27 8.68
C LEU A 118 1.89 -22.45 7.30
N GLY A 119 2.92 -21.65 6.99
CA GLY A 119 3.56 -21.57 5.70
C GLY A 119 5.08 -21.52 5.80
N LYS A 120 5.72 -21.02 4.74
CA LYS A 120 7.18 -20.86 4.65
C LYS A 120 7.53 -19.42 4.28
N PRO A 121 8.61 -18.84 4.84
CA PRO A 121 9.11 -17.55 4.37
C PRO A 121 9.38 -17.59 2.87
N LEU A 122 8.98 -16.53 2.17
CA LEU A 122 9.17 -16.39 0.74
C LEU A 122 9.99 -15.13 0.47
N ASP A 123 11.07 -15.27 -0.29
CA ASP A 123 11.74 -14.10 -0.83
C ASP A 123 11.07 -13.66 -2.13
N VAL A 124 10.81 -12.36 -2.23
CA VAL A 124 10.06 -11.76 -3.33
C VAL A 124 10.80 -10.54 -3.83
N HIS A 125 10.63 -10.24 -5.12
CA HIS A 125 11.22 -9.03 -5.68
C HIS A 125 10.60 -7.79 -5.04
N ARG A 126 11.47 -6.91 -4.51
CA ARG A 126 11.07 -5.66 -3.88
C ARG A 126 11.41 -4.47 -4.76
N ILE A 127 10.45 -3.59 -4.91
CA ILE A 127 10.59 -2.31 -5.58
C ILE A 127 10.76 -1.21 -4.56
N GLU A 128 11.47 -0.17 -4.95
CA GLU A 128 11.64 1.02 -4.15
C GLU A 128 10.67 2.12 -4.59
N LYS A 129 10.10 2.84 -3.63
CA LYS A 129 9.32 4.06 -3.89
C LYS A 129 9.76 5.16 -2.93
N CYS A 130 9.90 6.36 -3.48
CA CYS A 130 10.02 7.58 -2.67
C CYS A 130 8.62 8.07 -2.28
N THR A 131 8.32 8.07 -0.98
CA THR A 131 7.12 8.71 -0.43
C THR A 131 7.30 10.23 -0.39
N ARG A 132 6.22 10.94 -0.72
CA ARG A 132 6.15 12.41 -0.73
C ARG A 132 4.89 12.81 0.02
N ASP A 133 5.02 12.83 1.34
CA ASP A 133 4.02 13.30 2.28
C ASP A 133 4.60 14.55 2.97
N ASP A 134 3.72 15.46 3.39
CA ASP A 134 4.09 16.73 4.01
C ASP A 134 3.32 16.88 5.33
N VAL A 135 4.05 17.06 6.43
CA VAL A 135 3.47 17.25 7.77
C VAL A 135 3.54 18.73 8.11
N LEU A 136 2.40 19.42 8.04
CA LEU A 136 2.28 20.83 8.42
C LEU A 136 1.98 20.91 9.93
N TRP A 137 2.75 21.71 10.66
CA TRP A 137 2.66 21.81 12.12
C TRP A 137 1.83 23.02 12.60
N ASP A 138 1.63 24.03 11.73
CA ASP A 138 0.96 25.29 12.07
C ASP A 138 -0.55 25.24 11.77
N GLY A 139 -1.35 24.84 12.76
CA GLY A 139 -2.82 24.90 12.72
C GLY A 139 -3.53 23.88 11.82
N ALA A 140 -2.79 23.10 11.01
CA ALA A 140 -3.37 22.04 10.19
C ALA A 140 -3.73 20.81 11.04
N VAL A 141 -5.02 20.46 11.09
CA VAL A 141 -5.52 19.31 11.88
C VAL A 141 -4.96 17.97 11.37
N ASN A 142 -4.69 17.86 10.07
CA ASN A 142 -4.17 16.65 9.43
C ASN A 142 -2.98 16.95 8.52
N PRO A 143 -1.94 16.11 8.51
CA PRO A 143 -0.86 16.20 7.54
C PRO A 143 -1.40 15.98 6.13
N TRP A 144 -0.81 16.63 5.14
CA TRP A 144 -1.11 16.32 3.75
C TRP A 144 -0.42 15.00 3.37
N ARG A 145 -1.22 14.01 2.97
CA ARG A 145 -0.73 12.67 2.63
C ARG A 145 -1.20 12.26 1.24
N ARG A 146 -0.36 11.49 0.56
CA ARG A 146 -0.80 10.78 -0.65
C ARG A 146 -1.75 9.65 -0.27
N SER A 147 -2.72 9.38 -1.15
CA SER A 147 -3.68 8.29 -0.95
C SER A 147 -2.96 6.94 -0.71
N PRO A 148 -3.22 6.25 0.43
CA PRO A 148 -2.67 4.93 0.73
C PRO A 148 -3.08 3.89 -0.31
N PHE A 149 -4.34 3.95 -0.75
CA PHE A 149 -4.88 3.08 -1.79
C PHE A 149 -4.17 3.27 -3.14
N TRP A 150 -3.81 4.51 -3.50
CA TRP A 150 -3.04 4.76 -4.70
C TRP A 150 -1.63 4.16 -4.65
N LEU A 151 -1.00 4.14 -3.47
CA LEU A 151 0.27 3.43 -3.27
C LEU A 151 0.09 1.92 -3.48
N LEU A 152 -0.94 1.32 -2.87
CA LEU A 152 -1.27 -0.10 -3.05
C LEU A 152 -1.38 -0.46 -4.53
N LEU A 153 -2.23 0.25 -5.29
CA LEU A 153 -2.40 0.02 -6.73
C LEU A 153 -1.06 0.12 -7.48
N ARG A 154 -0.27 1.14 -7.19
CA ARG A 154 1.04 1.33 -7.84
C ARG A 154 2.07 0.27 -7.47
N VAL A 155 1.98 -0.33 -6.29
CA VAL A 155 2.83 -1.45 -5.88
C VAL A 155 2.35 -2.70 -6.62
N ALA A 156 1.06 -3.04 -6.51
CA ALA A 156 0.47 -4.20 -7.15
C ALA A 156 0.70 -4.23 -8.67
N PHE A 157 0.42 -3.12 -9.37
CA PHE A 157 0.68 -3.05 -10.81
C PHE A 157 2.16 -3.17 -11.15
N GLN A 158 3.06 -2.51 -10.41
CA GLN A 158 4.48 -2.56 -10.74
C GLN A 158 5.07 -3.93 -10.48
N THR A 159 4.75 -4.58 -9.37
CA THR A 159 5.29 -5.91 -9.05
C THR A 159 4.66 -7.01 -9.90
N THR A 160 3.48 -6.79 -10.48
CA THR A 160 2.82 -7.75 -11.38
C THR A 160 3.25 -7.58 -12.84
N LEU A 161 3.42 -6.34 -13.31
CA LEU A 161 3.73 -6.03 -14.71
C LEU A 161 5.23 -5.91 -14.99
N VAL A 162 6.08 -6.21 -14.01
CA VAL A 162 7.52 -6.33 -14.26
C VAL A 162 7.79 -7.67 -14.93
N THR A 163 8.48 -7.61 -16.06
CA THR A 163 8.77 -8.77 -16.90
C THR A 163 10.28 -9.00 -17.01
N GLY A 164 10.68 -10.27 -17.11
CA GLY A 164 12.05 -10.69 -17.34
C GLY A 164 12.98 -10.52 -16.13
N GLU A 165 14.13 -11.22 -16.19
CA GLU A 165 15.17 -11.16 -15.15
C GLU A 165 15.79 -9.75 -15.02
N GLY A 166 15.73 -8.96 -16.10
CA GLY A 166 16.22 -7.59 -16.19
C GLY A 166 15.30 -6.51 -15.59
N ARG A 167 14.18 -6.88 -14.96
CA ARG A 167 13.25 -5.96 -14.29
C ARG A 167 12.72 -4.88 -15.22
N ASP A 168 12.31 -5.27 -16.43
CA ASP A 168 11.76 -4.34 -17.39
C ASP A 168 10.45 -3.74 -16.85
N HIS A 169 10.44 -2.42 -16.70
CA HIS A 169 9.29 -1.66 -16.23
C HIS A 169 8.44 -1.09 -17.36
N THR A 170 8.74 -1.43 -18.63
CA THR A 170 8.04 -0.87 -19.80
C THR A 170 6.55 -1.16 -19.75
N HIS A 171 6.14 -2.42 -19.52
CA HIS A 171 4.72 -2.78 -19.38
C HIS A 171 4.03 -2.00 -18.26
N TYR A 172 4.65 -1.90 -17.07
CA TYR A 172 4.13 -1.09 -15.97
C TYR A 172 3.99 0.39 -16.37
N LYS A 173 5.03 0.99 -16.96
CA LYS A 173 5.04 2.41 -17.34
C LYS A 173 3.95 2.69 -18.39
N SER A 174 3.83 1.85 -19.41
CA SER A 174 2.82 1.96 -20.47
C SER A 174 1.42 1.84 -19.89
N PHE A 175 1.18 0.86 -19.02
CA PHE A 175 -0.09 0.69 -18.34
C PHE A 175 -0.46 1.92 -17.49
N MET A 176 0.50 2.49 -16.75
CA MET A 176 0.24 3.68 -15.93
C MET A 176 -0.12 4.91 -16.77
N ILE A 177 0.47 5.06 -17.96
CA ILE A 177 0.14 6.13 -18.90
C ILE A 177 -1.26 5.93 -19.46
N PHE A 178 -1.56 4.71 -19.94
CA PHE A 178 -2.88 4.34 -20.42
C PHE A 178 -3.96 4.61 -19.36
N LEU A 179 -3.75 4.14 -18.12
CA LEU A 179 -4.69 4.34 -17.02
C LEU A 179 -4.92 5.83 -16.73
N MET A 180 -3.85 6.63 -16.67
CA MET A 180 -4.00 8.08 -16.44
C MET A 180 -4.69 8.80 -17.59
N ALA A 181 -4.41 8.41 -18.83
CA ALA A 181 -5.09 8.96 -20.01
C ALA A 181 -6.58 8.62 -20.01
N ARG A 182 -6.95 7.39 -19.63
CA ARG A 182 -8.36 6.98 -19.46
C ARG A 182 -9.07 7.78 -18.38
N VAL A 183 -8.44 7.98 -17.22
CA VAL A 183 -8.99 8.82 -16.15
C VAL A 183 -9.17 10.26 -16.62
N LEU A 184 -8.19 10.82 -17.35
CA LEU A 184 -8.32 12.16 -17.95
C LEU A 184 -9.47 12.24 -18.95
N GLN A 185 -9.63 11.25 -19.82
CA GLN A 185 -10.72 11.21 -20.80
C GLN A 185 -12.09 11.22 -20.11
N GLN A 186 -12.28 10.37 -19.09
CA GLN A 186 -13.52 10.34 -18.31
C GLN A 186 -13.73 11.62 -17.49
N SER A 187 -12.65 12.32 -17.12
CA SER A 187 -12.75 13.58 -16.40
C SER A 187 -13.32 14.71 -17.26
N LEU A 188 -13.26 14.60 -18.59
CA LEU A 188 -13.84 15.59 -19.50
C LEU A 188 -15.38 15.59 -19.46
N ASP A 189 -15.98 14.44 -19.18
CA ASP A 189 -17.44 14.28 -19.06
C ASP A 189 -17.96 14.73 -17.67
N THR A 190 -17.06 15.20 -16.81
CA THR A 190 -17.37 15.66 -15.45
C THR A 190 -17.01 17.14 -15.31
N SER A 191 -17.64 17.85 -14.38
CA SER A 191 -17.44 19.29 -14.15
C SER A 191 -16.14 19.60 -13.38
N ILE A 192 -15.00 19.10 -13.89
CA ILE A 192 -13.67 19.33 -13.32
C ILE A 192 -13.07 20.65 -13.88
N SER A 193 -12.32 21.38 -13.04
CA SER A 193 -11.68 22.62 -13.45
C SER A 193 -10.63 22.43 -14.55
N SER A 194 -10.51 23.41 -15.43
CA SER A 194 -9.50 23.44 -16.50
C SER A 194 -8.07 23.34 -15.96
N GLU A 195 -7.81 23.94 -14.79
CA GLU A 195 -6.53 23.82 -14.09
C GLU A 195 -6.20 22.36 -13.72
N LEU A 196 -7.17 21.60 -13.20
CA LEU A 196 -6.95 20.21 -12.84
C LEU A 196 -6.73 19.34 -14.08
N LEU A 197 -7.48 19.57 -15.15
CA LEU A 197 -7.27 18.91 -16.44
C LEU A 197 -5.86 19.19 -17.00
N PHE A 198 -5.38 20.43 -16.90
CA PHE A 198 -4.02 20.79 -17.28
C PHE A 198 -2.98 20.04 -16.43
N VAL A 199 -3.14 19.99 -15.11
CA VAL A 199 -2.24 19.25 -14.21
C VAL A 199 -2.20 17.75 -14.53
N MET A 200 -3.36 17.16 -14.84
CA MET A 200 -3.48 15.76 -15.25
C MET A 200 -2.74 15.51 -16.56
N SER A 201 -2.98 16.32 -17.58
CA SER A 201 -2.29 16.26 -18.88
C SER A 201 -0.77 16.39 -18.71
N ALA A 202 -0.30 17.41 -18.00
CA ALA A 202 1.12 17.62 -17.74
C ALA A 202 1.77 16.44 -17.00
N LYS A 203 1.03 15.75 -16.12
CA LYS A 203 1.51 14.56 -15.42
C LYS A 203 1.64 13.34 -16.34
N ILE A 204 0.76 13.21 -17.33
CA ILE A 204 0.84 12.18 -18.38
C ILE A 204 2.04 12.46 -19.29
N SER A 205 2.21 13.70 -19.77
CA SER A 205 3.35 14.08 -20.61
C SER A 205 4.69 13.80 -19.93
N ARG A 206 4.84 14.15 -18.65
CA ARG A 206 6.05 13.81 -17.87
C ARG A 206 6.27 12.31 -17.68
N ARG A 207 5.22 11.49 -17.77
CA ARG A 207 5.36 10.03 -17.69
C ARG A 207 5.71 9.40 -19.03
N LEU A 208 5.22 9.95 -20.14
CA LEU A 208 5.62 9.53 -21.49
C LEU A 208 7.14 9.63 -21.68
N LEU A 209 7.76 10.70 -21.18
CA LEU A 209 9.22 10.87 -21.14
C LEU A 209 9.98 9.79 -20.31
N LYS A 210 9.27 8.86 -19.65
CA LYS A 210 9.88 7.75 -18.92
C LYS A 210 9.84 6.43 -19.71
N LEU A 211 9.11 6.39 -20.82
CA LEU A 211 9.01 5.23 -21.71
C LEU A 211 10.11 5.20 -22.77
N GLY A 212 10.68 6.35 -23.11
CA GLY A 212 11.91 6.51 -23.91
C GLY A 212 12.84 7.45 -23.16
#